data_AF-A0A101FKX8-F1
#
_entry.id   AF-A0A101FKX8-F1
#
_cell.length_a   1.000
_cell.length_b   1.000
_cell.length_c   1.000
_cell.angle_alpha   90.00
_cell.angle_beta   90.00
_cell.angle_gamma   90.00
#
_symmetry.space_group_name_H-M   'P 1'
#
loop_
_entity.id
_entity.type
_entity.pdbx_description
1 polymer ?
#
loop_
_entity_poly.entity_id
_entity_poly.type
_entity_poly.pdbx_seq_one_letter_code
_entity_poly.pdbx_strand_id
1 'polypeptide(L)' 'MKSSAEKKTPEFVYRDGKPVAVILDINEYRELLERLEDVEDLKLLEEMRKKPLYFRELDEFLRERPSERV' A
#
# COMPACT_ATOMS: atom_id res chain seq x y z
N MET A 1 -9.96 -16.50 5.74
CA MET A 1 -9.98 -16.70 4.27
C MET A 1 -10.85 -15.60 3.70
N LYS A 2 -10.28 -14.53 3.10
CA LYS A 2 -11.08 -13.47 2.47
C LYS A 2 -11.71 -14.08 1.22
N SER A 3 -13.03 -14.10 1.15
CA SER A 3 -13.79 -14.54 -0.01
C SER A 3 -13.31 -13.77 -1.23
N SER A 4 -12.94 -14.48 -2.29
CA SER A 4 -12.73 -13.90 -3.61
C SER A 4 -14.05 -13.28 -4.05
N ALA A 5 -14.25 -11.99 -3.75
CA ALA A 5 -15.25 -11.21 -4.45
C ALA A 5 -14.89 -11.31 -5.93
N GLU A 6 -15.81 -11.83 -6.73
CA GLU A 6 -15.63 -11.84 -8.19
C GLU A 6 -15.21 -10.44 -8.62
N LYS A 7 -14.03 -10.33 -9.26
CA LYS A 7 -13.51 -9.05 -9.75
C LYS A 7 -14.57 -8.44 -10.64
N LYS A 8 -15.21 -7.37 -10.17
CA LYS A 8 -16.26 -6.72 -10.94
C LYS A 8 -15.57 -5.99 -12.09
N THR A 9 -16.10 -6.15 -13.29
CA THR A 9 -15.67 -5.34 -14.41
C THR A 9 -15.88 -3.86 -14.08
N PRO A 10 -14.84 -3.01 -14.15
CA PRO A 10 -14.98 -1.58 -13.91
C PRO A 10 -15.99 -0.94 -14.89
N GLU A 11 -16.80 -0.03 -14.39
CA GLU A 11 -17.74 0.73 -15.22
C GLU A 11 -17.15 2.10 -15.58
N PHE A 12 -17.40 2.60 -16.79
CA PHE A 12 -16.85 3.88 -17.26
C PHE A 12 -17.95 4.94 -17.37
N VAL A 13 -17.65 6.15 -16.91
CA VAL A 13 -18.50 7.33 -17.07
C VAL A 13 -18.01 8.12 -18.29
N TYR A 14 -18.92 8.42 -19.21
CA TYR A 14 -18.62 9.18 -20.43
C TYR A 14 -19.24 10.59 -20.39
N ARG A 15 -18.52 11.56 -20.97
CA ARG A 15 -19.00 12.92 -21.25
C ARG A 15 -18.61 13.28 -22.68
N ASP A 16 -19.59 13.70 -23.49
CA ASP A 16 -19.40 14.01 -24.92
C ASP A 16 -18.74 12.88 -25.71
N GLY A 17 -19.11 11.63 -25.41
CA GLY A 17 -18.56 10.44 -26.05
C GLY A 17 -17.14 10.07 -25.60
N LYS A 18 -16.54 10.79 -24.64
CA LYS A 18 -15.20 10.52 -24.11
C LYS A 18 -15.26 9.99 -22.68
N PRO A 19 -14.46 8.97 -22.31
CA PRO A 19 -14.40 8.48 -20.95
C PRO A 19 -13.74 9.53 -20.04
N VAL A 20 -14.39 9.86 -18.93
CA VAL A 20 -13.93 10.89 -17.98
C VAL A 20 -13.73 10.37 -16.57
N ALA A 21 -14.35 9.24 -16.21
CA ALA A 21 -14.16 8.60 -14.91
C ALA A 21 -14.42 7.09 -15.00
N VAL A 22 -14.02 6.37 -13.96
CA VAL A 22 -14.28 4.94 -13.76
C VAL A 22 -14.92 4.73 -12.39
N ILE A 23 -15.87 3.82 -12.30
CA ILE A 23 -16.49 3.36 -11.05
C ILE A 23 -15.86 2.02 -10.72
N LEU A 24 -15.32 1.92 -9.52
CA LEU A 24 -14.63 0.75 -8.99
C LEU A 24 -15.25 0.34 -7.65
N ASP A 25 -15.12 -0.93 -7.29
CA ASP A 25 -15.38 -1.33 -5.91
C ASP A 25 -14.40 -0.61 -4.98
N ILE A 26 -14.88 -0.13 -3.83
CA ILE A 26 -14.05 0.63 -2.89
C ILE A 26 -12.86 -0.19 -2.39
N ASN A 27 -13.00 -1.53 -2.26
CA ASN A 27 -11.90 -2.38 -1.84
C ASN A 27 -10.84 -2.52 -2.93
N GLU A 28 -11.26 -2.62 -4.20
CA GLU A 28 -10.32 -2.64 -5.32
C GLU A 28 -9.55 -1.32 -5.42
N TYR A 29 -10.23 -0.17 -5.25
CA TYR A 29 -9.55 1.13 -5.22
C TYR A 29 -8.51 1.21 -4.08
N ARG A 30 -8.86 0.73 -2.88
CA ARG A 30 -7.93 0.71 -1.74
C ARG A 30 -6.73 -0.21 -1.98
N GLU A 31 -6.95 -1.39 -2.55
CA GLU A 31 -5.85 -2.29 -2.93
C GLU A 31 -4.92 -1.65 -3.98
N LEU A 32 -5.47 -0.91 -4.95
CA LEU A 32 -4.66 -0.18 -5.92
C LEU A 32 -3.78 0.89 -5.26
N LEU A 33 -4.28 1.58 -4.23
CA LEU A 33 -3.50 2.54 -3.45
C LEU A 33 -2.40 1.86 -2.63
N GLU A 34 -2.74 0.78 -1.92
CA GLU A 34 -1.75 -0.01 -1.14
C GLU A 34 -0.63 -0.52 -2.05
N ARG A 35 -0.96 -1.03 -3.23
CA ARG A 35 0.04 -1.51 -4.20
C ARG A 35 0.89 -0.39 -4.79
N LEU A 36 0.39 0.84 -4.86
CA LEU A 36 1.19 1.98 -5.29
C LEU A 36 2.23 2.35 -4.21
N GLU A 37 1.82 2.36 -2.95
CA GLU A 37 2.70 2.58 -1.80
C GLU A 37 3.77 1.47 -1.68
N ASP A 38 3.38 0.20 -1.86
CA ASP A 38 4.30 -0.94 -1.86
C ASP A 38 5.48 -0.74 -2.85
N VAL A 39 5.23 -0.13 -4.01
CA VAL A 39 6.29 0.15 -5.00
C VAL A 39 7.28 1.20 -4.49
N GLU A 40 6.78 2.22 -3.79
CA GLU A 40 7.62 3.25 -3.18
C GLU A 40 8.45 2.68 -2.02
N ASP A 41 7.84 1.84 -1.19
CA ASP A 41 8.52 1.11 -0.11
C ASP A 41 9.63 0.20 -0.63
N LEU A 42 9.37 -0.56 -1.71
CA LEU A 42 10.39 -1.39 -2.34
C LEU A 42 11.58 -0.55 -2.83
N LYS A 43 11.30 0.60 -3.46
CA LYS A 43 12.36 1.51 -3.90
C LYS A 43 13.17 2.06 -2.72
N LEU A 44 12.51 2.40 -1.61
CA LEU A 44 13.20 2.82 -0.39
C LEU A 44 14.10 1.70 0.15
N LEU A 45 13.62 0.46 0.19
CA LEU A 45 14.41 -0.69 0.61
C LEU A 45 15.62 -0.93 -0.30
N GLU A 46 15.47 -0.78 -1.62
CA GLU A 46 16.58 -0.85 -2.57
C GLU A 46 17.65 0.22 -2.28
N GLU A 47 17.24 1.46 -2.02
CA GLU A 47 18.16 2.53 -1.64
C GLU A 47 18.87 2.26 -0.32
N MET A 48 18.15 1.74 0.69
CA MET A 48 18.73 1.36 1.98
C MET A 48 19.80 0.26 1.82
N ARG A 49 19.54 -0.73 0.95
CA ARG A 49 20.47 -1.83 0.69
C ARG A 49 21.77 -1.41 -0.01
N LYS A 50 21.86 -0.20 -0.55
CA LYS A 50 23.12 0.34 -1.12
C LYS A 50 24.17 0.66 -0.06
N LYS A 51 23.79 0.73 1.23
CA LYS A 51 24.69 0.99 2.35
C LYS A 51 24.67 -0.20 3.33
N PRO A 52 25.73 -0.43 4.11
CA PRO A 52 25.70 -1.43 5.18
C PRO A 52 24.52 -1.14 6.12
N LEU A 53 23.69 -2.15 6.36
CA LEU A 53 22.55 -2.07 7.26
C LEU A 53 23.00 -2.44 8.67
N TYR A 54 22.57 -1.65 9.65
CA TYR A 54 22.75 -1.94 11.06
C TYR A 54 21.41 -2.35 11.65
N PHE A 55 21.37 -3.54 12.22
CA PHE A 55 20.20 -4.07 12.90
C PHE A 55 20.46 -4.04 14.41
N ARG A 56 19.39 -3.92 15.18
CA ARG A 56 19.42 -4.05 16.63
C ARG A 56 18.33 -5.00 17.08
N GLU A 57 18.51 -5.58 18.26
CA GLU A 57 17.50 -6.49 18.82
C GLU A 57 16.20 -5.73 19.10
N LEU A 58 15.07 -6.41 18.88
CA LEU A 58 13.77 -5.80 19.11
C LEU A 58 13.60 -5.39 20.59
N ASP A 59 14.10 -6.21 21.51
CA ASP A 59 14.07 -5.92 22.95
C ASP A 59 14.86 -4.64 23.30
N GLU A 60 15.99 -4.41 22.63
CA GLU A 60 16.79 -3.19 22.79
C GLU A 60 16.02 -1.98 22.28
N PHE A 61 15.41 -2.09 21.09
CA PHE A 61 14.56 -1.04 20.52
C PHE A 61 13.40 -0.67 21.47
N LEU A 62 12.70 -1.66 22.03
CA LEU A 62 11.52 -1.45 22.87
C LEU A 62 11.86 -0.84 24.24
N ARG A 63 13.06 -1.07 24.77
CA ARG A 63 13.52 -0.43 26.03
C ARG A 63 13.74 1.07 25.87
N GLU A 64 14.20 1.52 24.71
CA GLU A 64 14.42 2.94 24.42
C GLU A 64 13.13 3.69 24.10
N ARG A 65 12.12 2.98 23.59
CA ARG A 65 10.83 3.50 23.18
C ARG A 65 9.73 2.79 23.98
N PRO A 66 9.63 3.01 25.30
CA PRO A 66 8.51 2.48 26.07
C PRO A 66 7.24 2.97 25.40
N SER A 67 6.29 2.06 25.16
CA SER A 67 5.07 2.37 24.42
C SER A 67 4.37 3.56 25.05
N GLU A 68 4.44 4.72 24.38
CA GLU A 68 3.48 5.79 24.61
C GLU A 68 2.14 5.22 24.14
N ARG A 69 1.38 4.68 25.10
CA ARG A 69 -0.04 4.42 24.91
C ARG A 69 -0.68 5.78 24.63
N VAL A 70 -0.94 6.05 23.35
CA VAL A 70 -1.86 7.10 22.90
C VAL A 70 -3.23 6.47 22.75
#